data_AF-A0A382ZAR9-F1
#
_entry.id   AF-A0A382ZAR9-F1
#
_cell.length_a   1.000
_cell.length_b   1.000
_cell.length_c   1.000
_cell.angle_alpha   90.00
_cell.angle_beta   90.00
_cell.angle_gamma   90.00
#
_symmetry.space_group_name_H-M   'P 1'
#
loop_
_entity.id
_entity.type
_entity.pdbx_description
1 polymer ?
#
loop_
_entity_poly.entity_id
_entity_poly.type
_entity_poly.pdbx_seq_one_letter_code
_entity_poly.pdbx_strand_id
1 'polypeptide(L)'
;MKNYYESEQYAIDDTTKGYRWMMDQNEDPIANTFSDYIIAHTSGLNMSSKVFKYFNVSPSLSLRSDWVNRTYSGTIDTSGQINKNEVKGFATRTTGSFNVNMNTQIYGLFPVKLGKMESIRHVISPSIGYSYRPDFSNEFLGLNPGYYETLLQDNGEVVYFDRFSGTLAGGTPRGENQSMNISMNNVFQAKIVDGDKELKQDLFSWRMGTSKNFVADEFQWSNLSSSVRANVSRKLNLDFSMTHDWYDFDKENNMRIN
;
A
#
# COMPACT_ATOMS: atom_id res chain seq x y z
N MET A 1 -22.49 -8.81 23.89
CA MET A 1 -21.94 -8.18 25.12
C MET A 1 -21.02 -9.18 25.77
N LYS A 2 -19.80 -8.77 26.14
CA LYS A 2 -18.98 -9.56 27.05
C LYS A 2 -19.22 -9.02 28.44
N ASN A 3 -19.67 -9.88 29.34
CA ASN A 3 -19.76 -9.55 30.75
C ASN A 3 -18.39 -9.81 31.35
N TYR A 4 -17.94 -8.90 32.21
CA TYR A 4 -16.76 -9.11 33.00
C TYR A 4 -17.05 -8.73 34.46
N TYR A 5 -16.34 -9.38 35.36
CA TYR A 5 -16.49 -9.21 36.80
C TYR A 5 -15.20 -8.56 37.30
N GLU A 6 -15.32 -7.60 38.22
CA GLU A 6 -14.20 -6.94 38.86
C GLU A 6 -14.06 -7.46 40.30
N SER A 7 -12.84 -7.71 40.75
CA SER A 7 -12.55 -8.13 42.12
C SER A 7 -12.00 -6.97 42.94
N GLU A 8 -12.46 -6.83 44.17
CA GLU A 8 -11.91 -5.91 45.15
C GLU A 8 -11.04 -6.63 46.18
N GLN A 9 -10.03 -5.93 46.69
CA GLN A 9 -9.18 -6.42 47.76
C GLN A 9 -9.82 -6.09 49.10
N TYR A 10 -9.95 -7.10 49.98
CA TYR A 10 -10.45 -6.93 51.34
C TYR A 10 -9.46 -7.49 52.35
N ALA A 11 -9.41 -6.91 53.55
CA ALA A 11 -8.59 -7.42 54.63
C ALA A 11 -9.33 -8.58 55.34
N ILE A 12 -8.67 -9.73 55.47
CA ILE A 12 -9.15 -10.86 56.26
C ILE A 12 -8.72 -10.67 57.73
N ASP A 13 -7.51 -10.17 57.94
CA ASP A 13 -6.95 -9.71 59.22
C ASP A 13 -5.93 -8.57 58.97
N ASP A 14 -5.29 -8.06 60.02
CA ASP A 14 -4.32 -6.94 59.93
C ASP A 14 -3.09 -7.22 59.03
N THR A 15 -2.85 -8.48 58.69
CA THR A 15 -1.68 -8.94 57.91
C THR A 15 -2.04 -9.65 56.60
N THR A 16 -3.28 -10.11 56.46
CA THR A 16 -3.74 -10.98 55.36
C THR A 16 -4.81 -10.29 54.53
N LYS A 17 -4.57 -10.19 53.21
CA LYS A 17 -5.53 -9.64 52.26
C LYS A 17 -6.08 -10.73 51.34
N GLY A 18 -7.39 -10.76 51.17
CA GLY A 18 -8.11 -11.60 50.22
C GLY A 18 -8.64 -10.79 49.03
N TYR A 19 -9.06 -11.50 47.98
CA TYR A 19 -9.76 -10.91 46.85
C TYR A 19 -11.15 -11.52 46.77
N ARG A 20 -12.17 -10.68 46.56
CA ARG A 20 -13.55 -11.13 46.31
C ARG A 20 -14.12 -10.40 45.11
N TRP A 21 -15.07 -11.02 44.41
CA TRP A 21 -15.83 -10.32 43.39
C TRP A 21 -16.61 -9.18 44.04
N MET A 22 -16.68 -8.02 43.36
CA MET A 22 -17.56 -6.95 43.79
C MET A 22 -19.00 -7.45 43.65
N MET A 23 -19.78 -7.34 44.73
CA MET A 23 -21.16 -7.81 44.79
C MET A 23 -22.13 -6.61 44.81
N ASP A 24 -23.32 -6.79 44.25
CA ASP A 24 -24.39 -5.80 44.33
C ASP A 24 -25.12 -5.86 45.69
N GLN A 25 -26.18 -5.06 45.85
CA GLN A 25 -26.97 -5.02 47.09
C GLN A 25 -27.71 -6.33 47.41
N ASN A 26 -27.78 -7.26 46.45
CA ASN A 26 -28.43 -8.56 46.58
C ASN A 26 -27.42 -9.71 46.73
N GLU A 27 -26.13 -9.40 46.95
CA GLU A 27 -25.02 -10.36 47.06
C GLU A 27 -24.68 -11.11 45.75
N ASP A 28 -25.14 -10.61 44.60
CA ASP A 28 -24.79 -11.16 43.29
C ASP A 28 -23.52 -10.48 42.73
N PRO A 29 -22.62 -11.21 42.05
CA PRO A 29 -21.46 -10.62 41.41
C PRO A 29 -21.86 -9.55 40.39
N ILE A 30 -21.33 -8.34 40.54
CA ILE A 30 -21.61 -7.22 39.62
C ILE A 30 -21.09 -7.59 38.24
N ALA A 31 -22.02 -7.85 37.32
CA ALA A 31 -21.71 -8.07 35.92
C ALA A 31 -21.58 -6.72 35.21
N ASN A 32 -20.34 -6.29 34.97
CA ASN A 32 -20.09 -5.11 34.15
C ASN A 32 -20.21 -5.47 32.67
N THR A 33 -21.03 -4.70 31.96
CA THR A 33 -21.19 -4.83 30.51
C THR A 33 -20.39 -3.71 29.84
N PHE A 34 -19.34 -4.07 29.09
CA PHE A 34 -18.68 -3.12 28.19
C PHE A 34 -19.22 -3.27 26.78
N SER A 35 -19.67 -2.15 26.20
CA SER A 35 -20.00 -2.08 24.78
C SER A 35 -18.87 -1.38 24.04
N ASP A 36 -18.24 -2.11 23.13
CA ASP A 36 -17.33 -1.51 22.16
C ASP A 36 -18.11 -0.70 21.14
N TYR A 37 -17.69 0.55 20.92
CA TYR A 37 -18.18 1.37 19.84
C TYR A 37 -17.05 1.64 18.86
N ILE A 38 -17.35 1.43 17.58
CA ILE A 38 -16.48 1.83 16.49
C ILE A 38 -17.28 2.65 15.49
N ILE A 39 -16.69 3.75 15.06
CA ILE A 39 -17.13 4.47 13.88
C ILE A 39 -15.97 4.49 12.90
N ALA A 40 -16.14 3.86 11.74
CA ALA A 40 -15.13 3.81 10.69
C ALA A 40 -15.60 4.63 9.49
N HIS A 41 -14.78 5.56 9.05
CA HIS A 41 -15.02 6.42 7.90
C HIS A 41 -13.89 6.27 6.89
N THR A 42 -14.25 6.16 5.62
CA THR A 42 -13.30 6.23 4.50
C THR A 42 -13.56 7.47 3.69
N SER A 43 -12.52 8.23 3.40
CA SER A 43 -12.59 9.43 2.57
C SER A 43 -11.56 9.32 1.45
N GLY A 44 -11.96 9.74 0.25
CA GLY A 44 -11.08 9.74 -0.91
C GLY A 44 -11.13 11.08 -1.61
N LEU A 45 -9.97 11.60 -2.01
CA LEU A 45 -9.87 12.73 -2.92
C LEU A 45 -9.20 12.23 -4.20
N ASN A 46 -9.84 12.46 -5.34
CA ASN A 46 -9.30 12.14 -6.65
C ASN A 46 -9.40 13.38 -7.52
N MET A 47 -8.32 13.72 -8.21
CA MET A 47 -8.31 14.78 -9.21
C MET A 47 -7.81 14.21 -10.53
N SER A 48 -8.26 14.76 -11.65
CA SER A 48 -7.64 14.55 -12.95
C SER A 48 -7.56 15.89 -13.66
N SER A 49 -6.35 16.33 -13.99
CA SER A 49 -6.14 17.58 -14.69
C SER A 49 -5.05 17.46 -15.74
N LYS A 50 -5.18 18.27 -16.79
CA LYS A 50 -4.19 18.34 -17.86
C LYS A 50 -3.20 19.45 -17.53
N VAL A 51 -1.98 19.09 -17.19
CA VAL A 51 -0.88 20.01 -16.88
C VAL A 51 -0.07 20.28 -18.15
N PHE A 52 0.28 21.55 -18.37
CA PHE A 52 0.98 22.02 -19.58
C PHE A 52 0.34 21.62 -20.91
N LYS A 53 -0.95 21.24 -20.95
CA LYS A 53 -1.68 20.72 -22.13
C LYS A 53 -1.22 19.34 -22.64
N TYR A 54 -0.17 18.75 -22.09
CA TYR A 54 0.41 17.50 -22.60
C TYR A 54 0.30 16.33 -21.61
N PHE A 55 0.36 16.61 -20.31
CA PHE A 55 0.39 15.58 -19.28
C PHE A 55 -0.95 15.51 -18.59
N ASN A 56 -1.59 14.34 -18.60
CA ASN A 56 -2.72 14.08 -17.72
C ASN A 56 -2.15 13.62 -16.38
N VAL A 57 -2.40 14.40 -15.33
CA VAL A 57 -1.95 14.14 -13.97
C VAL A 57 -3.17 13.85 -13.11
N SER A 58 -3.15 12.71 -12.43
CA SER A 58 -4.26 12.19 -11.65
C SER A 58 -3.79 11.79 -10.25
N PRO A 59 -3.73 12.75 -9.30
CA PRO A 59 -3.45 12.42 -7.91
C PRO A 59 -4.69 11.83 -7.23
N SER A 60 -4.45 10.89 -6.31
CA SER A 60 -5.45 10.31 -5.43
C SER A 60 -4.93 10.22 -3.99
N LEU A 61 -5.79 10.55 -3.03
CA LEU A 61 -5.55 10.40 -1.61
C LEU A 61 -6.68 9.53 -1.05
N SER A 62 -6.33 8.46 -0.35
CA SER A 62 -7.26 7.63 0.39
C SER A 62 -6.98 7.75 1.87
N LEU A 63 -7.96 8.14 2.67
CA LEU A 63 -7.88 8.23 4.12
C LEU A 63 -8.92 7.30 4.75
N ARG A 64 -8.56 6.68 5.86
CA ARG A 64 -9.45 5.90 6.71
C ARG A 64 -9.31 6.40 8.14
N SER A 65 -10.39 6.89 8.73
CA SER A 65 -10.44 7.32 10.13
C SER A 65 -11.31 6.37 10.93
N ASP A 66 -10.74 5.71 11.92
CA ASP A 66 -11.43 4.82 12.85
C ASP A 66 -11.49 5.49 14.22
N TRP A 67 -12.68 5.59 14.79
CA TRP A 67 -12.93 6.16 16.11
C TRP A 67 -13.39 5.06 17.04
N VAL A 68 -12.73 4.94 18.19
CA VAL A 68 -12.97 3.90 19.19
C VAL A 68 -13.15 4.50 20.57
N ASN A 69 -13.89 3.80 21.43
CA ASN A 69 -14.10 4.19 22.83
C ASN A 69 -13.14 3.51 23.82
N ARG A 70 -12.19 2.72 23.30
CA ARG A 70 -11.07 2.18 24.06
C ARG A 70 -9.86 1.95 23.17
N THR A 71 -8.70 1.99 23.81
CA THR A 71 -7.41 1.57 23.25
C THR A 71 -6.73 0.68 24.27
N TYR A 72 -5.50 0.29 23.97
CA TYR A 72 -4.68 -0.48 24.87
C TYR A 72 -3.32 0.17 25.03
N SER A 73 -2.71 -0.05 26.18
CA SER A 73 -1.32 0.28 26.45
C SER A 73 -0.56 -1.01 26.76
N GLY A 74 0.68 -1.07 26.31
CA GLY A 74 1.54 -2.22 26.54
C GLY A 74 2.42 -1.99 27.77
N THR A 75 2.56 -3.00 28.61
CA THR A 75 3.52 -3.01 29.73
C THR A 75 4.30 -4.29 29.70
N ILE A 76 5.61 -4.21 29.91
CA ILE A 76 6.48 -5.39 29.98
C ILE A 76 6.52 -5.86 31.43
N ASP A 77 6.27 -7.15 31.66
CA ASP A 77 6.48 -7.76 32.97
C ASP A 77 7.92 -8.20 33.19
N THR A 78 8.22 -8.64 34.42
CA THR A 78 9.56 -9.12 34.82
C THR A 78 10.01 -10.38 34.08
N SER A 79 9.12 -11.05 33.33
CA SER A 79 9.45 -12.18 32.47
C SER A 79 9.70 -11.78 31.01
N GLY A 80 9.59 -10.48 30.69
CA GLY A 80 9.72 -9.95 29.33
C GLY A 80 8.45 -10.09 28.48
N GLN A 81 7.33 -10.53 29.05
CA GLN A 81 6.07 -10.63 28.30
C GLN A 81 5.36 -9.28 28.25
N ILE A 82 4.78 -9.00 27.08
CA ILE A 82 4.01 -7.76 26.85
C ILE A 82 2.58 -8.00 27.29
N ASN A 83 2.24 -7.42 28.44
CA ASN A 83 0.88 -7.38 28.95
C ASN A 83 0.11 -6.20 28.36
N LYS A 84 -1.18 -6.42 28.16
CA LYS A 84 -2.08 -5.50 27.49
C LYS A 84 -3.07 -4.91 28.49
N ASN A 85 -2.92 -3.63 28.78
CA ASN A 85 -3.79 -2.91 29.70
C ASN A 85 -4.84 -2.13 28.92
N GLU A 86 -6.11 -2.28 29.30
CA GLU A 86 -7.22 -1.58 28.66
C GLU A 86 -7.24 -0.11 29.09
N VAL A 87 -7.26 0.78 28.11
CA VAL A 87 -7.35 2.23 28.30
C VAL A 87 -8.69 2.69 27.74
N LYS A 88 -9.67 2.89 28.62
CA LYS A 88 -11.00 3.40 28.28
C LYS A 88 -10.92 4.88 27.93
N GLY A 89 -11.54 5.28 26.82
CA GLY A 89 -11.54 6.67 26.35
C GLY A 89 -11.69 6.78 24.85
N PHE A 90 -12.13 7.95 24.39
CA PHE A 90 -12.24 8.23 22.96
C PHE A 90 -10.84 8.38 22.35
N ALA A 91 -10.57 7.60 21.30
CA ALA A 91 -9.35 7.69 20.53
C ALA A 91 -9.65 7.57 19.04
N THR A 92 -8.83 8.22 18.22
CA THR A 92 -8.98 8.21 16.77
C THR A 92 -7.69 7.78 16.10
N ARG A 93 -7.84 7.05 15.01
CA ARG A 93 -6.73 6.63 14.15
C ARG A 93 -7.06 6.97 12.71
N THR A 94 -6.23 7.77 12.07
CA THR A 94 -6.35 8.09 10.65
C THR A 94 -5.15 7.54 9.90
N THR A 95 -5.41 6.60 9.00
CA THR A 95 -4.42 6.01 8.10
C THR A 95 -4.73 6.41 6.66
N GLY A 96 -3.78 6.24 5.75
CA GLY A 96 -4.00 6.61 4.37
C GLY A 96 -2.85 6.34 3.44
N SER A 97 -3.10 6.56 2.15
CA SER A 97 -2.11 6.45 1.09
C SER A 97 -2.35 7.51 0.03
N PHE A 98 -1.29 7.90 -0.64
CA PHE A 98 -1.26 8.88 -1.70
C PHE A 98 -0.72 8.25 -2.97
N ASN A 99 -1.36 8.51 -4.10
CA ASN A 99 -0.88 8.08 -5.41
C ASN A 99 -0.93 9.24 -6.39
N VAL A 100 -0.01 9.28 -7.35
CA VAL A 100 -0.04 10.22 -8.47
C VAL A 100 0.28 9.48 -9.73
N ASN A 101 -0.64 9.51 -10.69
CA ASN A 101 -0.41 8.96 -12.02
C ASN A 101 -0.25 10.08 -13.03
N MET A 102 0.79 10.00 -13.84
CA MET A 102 1.02 10.87 -14.98
C MET A 102 1.05 10.03 -16.24
N ASN A 103 0.38 10.49 -17.29
CA ASN A 103 0.49 9.91 -18.62
C ASN A 103 0.44 10.98 -19.71
N THR A 104 0.97 10.66 -20.88
CA THR A 104 0.87 11.49 -22.08
C THR A 104 0.76 10.61 -23.32
N GLN A 105 0.54 11.22 -24.48
CA GLN A 105 0.58 10.54 -25.77
C GLN A 105 1.47 11.33 -26.72
N ILE A 106 2.46 10.63 -27.27
CA ILE A 106 3.42 11.17 -28.23
C ILE A 106 3.14 10.50 -29.57
N TYR A 107 3.01 11.31 -30.61
CA TYR A 107 2.71 10.85 -31.96
C TYR A 107 3.92 11.10 -32.86
N GLY A 108 4.39 10.04 -33.53
CA GLY A 108 5.40 10.10 -34.59
C GLY A 108 4.81 9.64 -35.92
N LEU A 109 5.24 10.28 -37.01
CA LEU A 109 4.90 9.88 -38.38
C LEU A 109 6.19 9.76 -39.19
N PHE A 110 6.45 8.57 -39.69
CA PHE A 110 7.63 8.24 -40.49
C PHE A 110 7.20 8.02 -41.95
N PRO A 111 7.60 8.89 -42.89
CA PRO A 111 7.24 8.77 -44.30
C PRO A 111 8.12 7.72 -45.00
N VAL A 112 7.95 6.46 -44.62
CA VAL A 112 8.67 5.33 -45.21
C VAL A 112 7.80 4.71 -46.29
N LYS A 113 8.18 4.91 -47.55
CA LYS A 113 7.51 4.29 -48.70
C LYS A 113 8.09 2.92 -49.00
N LEU A 114 7.29 1.87 -48.83
CA LEU A 114 7.67 0.49 -49.14
C LEU A 114 6.48 -0.24 -49.78
N GLY A 115 6.54 -0.45 -51.10
CA GLY A 115 5.42 -1.03 -51.85
C GLY A 115 4.17 -0.15 -51.76
N LYS A 116 3.06 -0.73 -51.29
CA LYS A 116 1.80 -0.01 -51.05
C LYS A 116 1.78 0.78 -49.73
N MET A 117 2.79 0.61 -48.86
CA MET A 117 2.88 1.37 -47.61
C MET A 117 3.48 2.74 -47.88
N GLU A 118 2.81 3.79 -47.42
CA GLU A 118 3.19 5.19 -47.64
C GLU A 118 3.83 5.83 -46.41
N SER A 119 3.38 5.43 -45.21
CA SER A 119 3.95 5.91 -43.95
C SER A 119 3.67 4.96 -42.79
N ILE A 120 4.50 5.08 -41.75
CA ILE A 120 4.34 4.41 -40.47
C ILE A 120 4.03 5.46 -39.42
N ARG A 121 2.90 5.30 -38.73
CA ARG A 121 2.55 6.08 -37.55
C ARG A 121 2.96 5.31 -36.30
N HIS A 122 3.62 5.99 -35.38
CA HIS A 122 3.97 5.46 -34.06
C HIS A 122 3.26 6.28 -32.99
N VAL A 123 2.57 5.60 -32.09
CA VAL A 123 1.93 6.21 -30.92
C VAL A 123 2.62 5.67 -29.68
N ILE A 124 3.27 6.54 -28.92
CA ILE A 124 3.90 6.21 -27.63
C ILE A 124 2.98 6.74 -26.53
N SER A 125 2.55 5.86 -25.65
CA SER A 125 1.77 6.20 -24.45
C SER A 125 2.61 5.87 -23.22
N PRO A 126 3.53 6.76 -22.79
CA PRO A 126 4.25 6.58 -21.53
C PRO A 126 3.33 6.91 -20.34
N SER A 127 3.51 6.18 -19.24
CA SER A 127 2.86 6.44 -17.97
C SER A 127 3.80 6.18 -16.81
N ILE A 128 3.78 7.10 -15.83
CA ILE A 128 4.51 7.00 -14.58
C ILE A 128 3.49 7.09 -13.45
N GLY A 129 3.52 6.16 -12.51
CA GLY A 129 2.65 6.13 -11.33
C GLY A 129 3.48 6.06 -10.06
N TYR A 130 3.34 7.03 -9.17
CA TYR A 130 3.98 7.02 -7.86
C TYR A 130 2.95 6.68 -6.78
N SER A 131 3.31 5.83 -5.83
CA SER A 131 2.47 5.46 -4.69
C SER A 131 3.27 5.59 -3.39
N TYR A 132 2.63 6.16 -2.37
CA TYR A 132 3.22 6.35 -1.05
C TYR A 132 2.20 6.03 0.05
N ARG A 133 2.62 5.23 1.02
CA ARG A 133 1.93 4.99 2.28
C ARG A 133 2.98 5.12 3.39
N PRO A 134 2.83 6.08 4.32
CA PRO A 134 3.79 6.23 5.41
C PRO A 134 3.79 5.02 6.34
N ASP A 135 4.86 4.86 7.10
CA ASP A 135 4.86 3.99 8.27
C ASP A 135 4.18 4.72 9.45
N PHE A 136 2.99 4.27 9.83
CA PHE A 136 2.23 4.87 10.93
C PHE A 136 2.79 4.52 12.33
N SER A 137 3.84 3.70 12.41
CA SER A 137 4.57 3.46 13.66
C SER A 137 5.65 4.49 13.98
N ASN A 138 6.01 5.32 12.99
CA ASN A 138 7.05 6.32 13.11
C ASN A 138 6.51 7.72 12.79
N GLU A 139 7.34 8.73 13.04
CA GLU A 139 7.06 10.10 12.62
C GLU A 139 7.10 10.22 11.09
N PHE A 140 6.11 10.89 10.51
CA PHE A 140 6.09 11.24 9.10
C PHE A 140 5.59 12.68 8.92
N LEU A 141 6.17 13.42 7.96
CA LEU A 141 5.83 14.83 7.71
C LEU A 141 5.92 15.73 8.97
N GLY A 142 6.83 15.43 9.90
CA GLY A 142 7.00 16.22 11.14
C GLY A 142 5.94 15.95 12.21
N LEU A 143 5.11 14.91 12.04
CA LEU A 143 4.02 14.56 12.93
C LEU A 143 4.13 13.09 13.33
N ASN A 144 4.21 12.84 14.65
CA ASN A 144 4.06 11.49 15.18
C ASN A 144 2.56 11.24 15.42
N PRO A 145 1.95 10.25 14.72
CA PRO A 145 0.54 9.94 14.91
C PRO A 145 0.21 9.40 16.32
N GLY A 146 1.21 8.89 17.05
CA GLY A 146 1.05 8.38 18.42
C GLY A 146 0.19 7.10 18.48
N TYR A 147 0.13 6.34 17.40
CA TYR A 147 -0.62 5.07 17.34
C TYR A 147 0.15 3.91 17.96
N TYR A 148 1.47 4.03 18.02
CA TYR A 148 2.37 3.04 18.60
C TYR A 148 3.03 3.59 19.87
N GLU A 149 3.13 2.74 20.88
CA GLU A 149 3.92 2.95 22.09
C GLU A 149 5.27 2.24 21.93
N THR A 150 6.34 2.92 22.35
CA THR A 150 7.69 2.37 22.35
C THR A 150 8.00 1.82 23.74
N LEU A 151 8.17 0.51 23.84
CA LEU A 151 8.48 -0.18 25.09
C LEU A 151 9.94 -0.66 25.02
N LEU A 152 10.71 -0.36 26.07
CA LEU A 152 12.09 -0.82 26.19
C LEU A 152 12.11 -2.06 27.07
N GLN A 153 12.62 -3.17 26.52
CA GLN A 153 12.89 -4.38 27.29
C GLN A 153 14.17 -4.23 28.12
N ASP A 154 14.31 -5.05 29.16
CA ASP A 154 15.49 -5.09 30.03
C ASP A 154 16.78 -5.46 29.27
N ASN A 155 16.67 -6.16 28.14
CA ASN A 155 17.78 -6.48 27.24
C ASN A 155 18.18 -5.32 26.30
N GLY A 156 17.50 -4.16 26.39
CA GLY A 156 17.71 -3.00 25.52
C GLY A 156 16.96 -3.05 24.19
N GLU A 157 16.17 -4.10 23.93
CA GLU A 157 15.37 -4.23 22.72
C GLU A 157 14.16 -3.29 22.76
N VAL A 158 13.93 -2.60 21.64
CA VAL A 158 12.79 -1.70 21.49
C VAL A 158 11.64 -2.44 20.83
N VAL A 159 10.51 -2.51 21.53
CA VAL A 159 9.27 -3.12 21.00
C VAL A 159 8.22 -2.05 20.75
N TYR A 160 7.54 -2.18 19.63
CA TYR A 160 6.46 -1.29 19.23
C TYR A 160 5.11 -1.94 19.55
N PHE A 161 4.32 -1.28 20.40
CA PHE A 161 2.99 -1.74 20.78
C PHE A 161 1.91 -0.87 20.12
N ASP A 162 1.07 -1.46 19.27
CA ASP A 162 -0.04 -0.75 18.62
C ASP A 162 -1.22 -0.58 19.57
N ARG A 163 -1.55 0.67 19.90
CA ARG A 163 -2.63 1.04 20.83
C ARG A 163 -4.01 0.62 20.34
N PHE A 164 -4.18 0.46 19.03
CA PHE A 164 -5.44 0.07 18.41
C PHE A 164 -5.55 -1.45 18.22
N SER A 165 -4.45 -2.20 18.43
CA SER A 165 -4.44 -3.64 18.27
C SER A 165 -5.43 -4.31 19.23
N GLY A 166 -6.32 -5.13 18.68
CA GLY A 166 -7.40 -5.81 19.40
C GLY A 166 -8.59 -4.92 19.80
N THR A 167 -8.65 -3.67 19.34
CA THR A 167 -9.93 -2.94 19.24
C THR A 167 -10.74 -3.48 18.06
N LEU A 168 -12.02 -3.11 17.94
CA LEU A 168 -12.82 -3.43 16.75
C LEU A 168 -12.28 -2.76 15.46
N ALA A 169 -11.40 -1.77 15.57
CA ALA A 169 -10.79 -1.10 14.41
C ALA A 169 -9.67 -1.92 13.78
N GLY A 170 -9.23 -3.01 14.45
CA GLY A 170 -8.08 -3.80 14.03
C GLY A 170 -6.75 -3.09 14.23
N GLY A 171 -5.66 -3.72 13.82
CA GLY A 171 -4.31 -3.17 13.98
C GLY A 171 -4.01 -2.01 13.03
N THR A 172 -3.12 -1.12 13.46
CA THR A 172 -2.58 -0.02 12.68
C THR A 172 -1.56 -0.56 11.68
N PRO A 173 -1.65 -0.25 10.38
CA PRO A 173 -0.66 -0.74 9.41
C PRO A 173 0.74 -0.22 9.74
N ARG A 174 1.72 -1.11 9.72
CA ARG A 174 3.15 -0.79 9.89
C ARG A 174 3.89 -0.90 8.56
N GLY A 175 5.01 -0.20 8.46
CA GLY A 175 5.94 -0.24 7.34
C GLY A 175 5.60 0.78 6.27
N GLU A 176 6.63 1.43 5.76
CA GLU A 176 6.50 2.35 4.65
C GLU A 176 6.29 1.56 3.35
N ASN A 177 5.46 2.08 2.46
CA ASN A 177 5.42 1.63 1.07
C ASN A 177 5.62 2.84 0.18
N GLN A 178 6.68 2.82 -0.60
CA GLN A 178 7.02 3.88 -1.54
C GLN A 178 7.50 3.23 -2.82
N SER A 179 6.76 3.42 -3.91
CA SER A 179 7.13 2.85 -5.20
C SER A 179 6.75 3.74 -6.38
N MET A 180 7.49 3.57 -7.48
CA MET A 180 7.23 4.22 -8.76
C MET A 180 7.11 3.14 -9.85
N ASN A 181 6.02 3.16 -10.59
CA ASN A 181 5.77 2.31 -11.74
C ASN A 181 6.01 3.12 -13.01
N ILE A 182 6.74 2.56 -13.96
CA ILE A 182 6.98 3.14 -15.27
C ILE A 182 6.47 2.15 -16.31
N SER A 183 5.62 2.62 -17.20
CA SER A 183 5.14 1.82 -18.33
C SER A 183 5.18 2.62 -19.62
N MET A 184 5.37 1.92 -20.72
CA MET A 184 5.32 2.50 -22.05
C MET A 184 4.59 1.55 -22.98
N ASN A 185 3.53 2.06 -23.62
CA ASN A 185 2.82 1.32 -24.65
C ASN A 185 3.07 1.98 -26.01
N ASN A 186 3.73 1.23 -26.89
CA ASN A 186 4.04 1.63 -28.25
C ASN A 186 3.07 0.95 -29.21
N VAL A 187 2.47 1.70 -30.14
CA VAL A 187 1.63 1.15 -31.21
C VAL A 187 2.15 1.65 -32.55
N PHE A 188 2.45 0.73 -33.46
CA PHE A 188 2.90 1.03 -34.82
C PHE A 188 1.79 0.69 -35.81
N GLN A 189 1.41 1.65 -36.63
CA GLN A 189 0.35 1.53 -37.64
C GLN A 189 0.92 1.90 -39.00
N ALA A 190 0.59 1.15 -40.04
CA ALA A 190 0.90 1.50 -41.43
C ALA A 190 -0.28 2.23 -42.07
N LYS A 191 0.02 3.26 -42.88
CA LYS A 191 -0.88 3.76 -43.90
C LYS A 191 -0.53 3.06 -45.22
N ILE A 192 -1.48 2.30 -45.75
CA ILE A 192 -1.37 1.56 -47.01
C ILE A 192 -2.27 2.24 -48.03
N VAL A 193 -1.75 2.54 -49.21
CA VAL A 193 -2.50 3.12 -50.33
C VAL A 193 -2.50 2.11 -51.47
N ASP A 194 -3.70 1.71 -51.90
CA ASP A 194 -3.91 0.77 -52.99
C ASP A 194 -4.88 1.38 -54.02
N GLY A 195 -4.32 2.01 -55.06
CA GLY A 195 -5.07 2.86 -55.98
C GLY A 195 -5.69 4.03 -55.22
N ASP A 196 -7.02 4.17 -55.29
CA ASP A 196 -7.77 5.23 -54.61
C ASP A 196 -8.14 4.88 -53.15
N LYS A 197 -7.80 3.69 -52.66
CA LYS A 197 -8.16 3.24 -51.30
C LYS A 197 -7.01 3.46 -50.32
N GLU A 198 -7.30 4.19 -49.25
CA GLU A 198 -6.41 4.29 -48.09
C GLU A 198 -6.86 3.34 -46.97
N LEU A 199 -5.95 2.48 -46.50
CA LEU A 199 -6.16 1.56 -45.40
C LEU A 199 -5.19 1.89 -44.25
N LYS A 200 -5.70 1.92 -43.01
CA LYS A 200 -4.89 1.97 -41.80
C LYS A 200 -4.83 0.58 -41.19
N GLN A 201 -3.63 0.07 -40.93
CA GLN A 201 -3.44 -1.26 -40.36
C GLN A 201 -2.47 -1.21 -39.18
N ASP A 202 -2.84 -1.81 -38.06
CA ASP A 202 -1.93 -2.02 -36.93
C ASP A 202 -0.89 -3.07 -37.31
N LEU A 203 0.39 -2.72 -37.22
CA LEU A 203 1.51 -3.62 -37.48
C LEU A 203 1.81 -4.44 -36.23
N PHE A 204 2.16 -3.74 -35.15
CA PHE A 204 2.42 -4.35 -33.86
C PHE A 204 2.26 -3.34 -32.72
N SER A 205 2.08 -3.88 -31.52
CA SER A 205 2.14 -3.15 -30.26
C SER A 205 3.28 -3.70 -29.42
N TRP A 206 3.98 -2.81 -28.73
CA TRP A 206 5.06 -3.15 -27.82
C TRP A 206 4.85 -2.47 -26.48
N ARG A 207 4.58 -3.28 -25.46
CA ARG A 207 4.38 -2.83 -24.08
C ARG A 207 5.62 -3.12 -23.27
N MET A 208 6.04 -2.16 -22.48
CA MET A 208 7.15 -2.29 -21.54
C MET A 208 6.69 -1.79 -20.17
N GLY A 209 7.19 -2.42 -19.11
CA GLY A 209 6.87 -2.03 -17.74
C GLY A 209 7.95 -2.44 -16.77
N THR A 210 8.32 -1.53 -15.88
CA THR A 210 9.24 -1.74 -14.77
C THR A 210 8.73 -0.92 -13.57
N SER A 211 9.17 -1.23 -12.37
CA SER A 211 8.88 -0.44 -11.19
C SER A 211 10.11 -0.30 -10.30
N LYS A 212 10.10 0.69 -9.41
CA LYS A 212 11.12 0.91 -8.39
C LYS A 212 10.45 0.93 -7.02
N ASN A 213 10.92 0.10 -6.09
CA ASN A 213 10.61 0.16 -4.66
C ASN A 213 11.68 1.01 -3.97
N PHE A 214 11.28 2.14 -3.39
CA PHE A 214 12.21 3.05 -2.71
C PHE A 214 12.50 2.65 -1.26
N VAL A 215 11.68 1.75 -0.69
CA VAL A 215 11.83 1.28 0.69
C VAL A 215 12.77 0.07 0.79
N ALA A 216 13.03 -0.62 -0.33
CA ALA A 216 13.92 -1.78 -0.33
C ALA A 216 15.39 -1.36 -0.18
N ASP A 217 16.13 -2.07 0.68
CA ASP A 217 17.57 -1.87 0.89
C ASP A 217 18.38 -2.27 -0.35
N GLU A 218 17.95 -3.32 -1.05
CA GLU A 218 18.59 -3.86 -2.24
C GLU A 218 17.56 -4.18 -3.33
N PHE A 219 18.01 -4.29 -4.58
CA PHE A 219 17.16 -4.68 -5.70
C PHE A 219 15.91 -3.81 -5.88
N GLN A 220 16.10 -2.50 -5.74
CA GLN A 220 15.02 -1.51 -5.81
C GLN A 220 14.22 -1.58 -7.12
N TRP A 221 14.83 -1.91 -8.26
CA TRP A 221 14.13 -2.05 -9.53
C TRP A 221 13.54 -3.46 -9.70
N SER A 222 12.28 -3.55 -10.11
CA SER A 222 11.73 -4.79 -10.64
C SER A 222 12.20 -5.01 -12.06
N ASN A 223 12.16 -6.27 -12.52
CA ASN A 223 12.56 -6.61 -13.88
C ASN A 223 11.75 -5.82 -14.91
N LEU A 224 12.43 -5.39 -15.97
CA LEU A 224 11.78 -4.81 -17.14
C LEU A 224 11.06 -5.92 -17.91
N SER A 225 9.75 -5.95 -17.74
CA SER A 225 8.87 -6.79 -18.54
C SER A 225 8.55 -6.11 -19.87
N SER A 226 8.55 -6.88 -20.95
CA SER A 226 8.26 -6.38 -22.29
C SER A 226 7.43 -7.41 -23.06
N SER A 227 6.40 -6.97 -23.78
CA SER A 227 5.60 -7.82 -24.65
C SER A 227 5.36 -7.16 -26.00
N VAL A 228 5.66 -7.88 -27.07
CA VAL A 228 5.40 -7.47 -28.46
C VAL A 228 4.28 -8.34 -29.01
N ARG A 229 3.21 -7.71 -29.48
CA ARG A 229 2.10 -8.38 -30.18
C ARG A 229 1.99 -7.85 -31.60
N ALA A 230 2.10 -8.72 -32.59
CA ALA A 230 1.98 -8.37 -34.00
C ALA A 230 0.87 -9.18 -34.69
N ASN A 231 0.04 -8.51 -35.47
CA ASN A 231 -0.99 -9.14 -36.30
C ASN A 231 -0.49 -9.15 -37.75
N VAL A 232 0.37 -10.11 -38.08
CA VAL A 232 1.07 -10.17 -39.37
C VAL A 232 0.09 -10.47 -40.52
N SER A 233 -0.94 -11.27 -40.25
CA SER A 233 -2.05 -11.50 -41.18
C SER A 233 -3.33 -11.87 -40.41
N ARG A 234 -4.48 -11.93 -41.08
CA ARG A 234 -5.75 -12.37 -40.47
C ARG A 234 -5.71 -13.80 -39.88
N LYS A 235 -4.64 -14.55 -40.14
CA LYS A 235 -4.45 -15.95 -39.69
C LYS A 235 -3.27 -16.14 -38.74
N LEU A 236 -2.45 -15.11 -38.51
CA LEU A 236 -1.23 -15.22 -37.71
C LEU A 236 -1.09 -14.03 -36.77
N ASN A 237 -1.22 -14.32 -35.48
CA ASN A 237 -0.93 -13.42 -34.38
C ASN A 237 0.34 -13.93 -33.70
N LEU A 238 1.32 -13.05 -33.52
CA LEU A 238 2.56 -13.34 -32.82
C LEU A 238 2.57 -12.57 -31.51
N ASP A 239 2.86 -13.27 -30.42
CA ASP A 239 3.05 -12.70 -29.09
C ASP A 239 4.43 -13.11 -28.59
N PHE A 240 5.29 -12.14 -28.31
CA PHE A 240 6.64 -12.34 -27.80
C PHE A 240 6.80 -11.63 -26.46
N SER A 241 7.17 -12.36 -25.41
CA SER A 241 7.37 -11.83 -24.06
C SER A 241 8.84 -11.92 -23.68
N MET A 242 9.36 -10.83 -23.15
CA MET A 242 10.73 -10.67 -22.66
C MET A 242 10.69 -10.20 -21.22
N THR A 243 11.63 -10.66 -20.42
CA THR A 243 11.90 -10.13 -19.07
C THR A 243 13.39 -9.87 -19.00
N HIS A 244 13.76 -8.64 -18.61
CA HIS A 244 15.13 -8.25 -18.42
C HIS A 244 15.34 -7.91 -16.93
N ASP A 245 16.27 -8.61 -16.31
CA ASP A 245 16.72 -8.29 -14.96
C ASP A 245 17.77 -7.17 -15.06
N TRP A 246 17.64 -6.14 -14.22
CA TRP A 246 18.55 -5.00 -14.18
C TRP A 246 19.87 -5.31 -13.47
N TYR A 247 19.94 -6.44 -12.80
CA TYR A 247 20.99 -6.79 -11.85
C TYR A 247 21.78 -7.99 -12.34
N ASP A 248 23.03 -8.07 -11.88
CA ASP A 248 23.91 -9.18 -12.21
C ASP A 248 23.62 -10.41 -11.35
N PHE A 249 24.15 -11.54 -11.81
CA PHE A 249 24.02 -12.82 -11.15
C PHE A 249 25.39 -13.40 -10.83
N ASP A 250 25.69 -13.54 -9.55
CA ASP A 250 26.86 -14.25 -9.07
C ASP A 250 26.61 -15.76 -9.19
N LYS A 251 27.36 -16.39 -10.11
CA LYS A 251 27.27 -17.82 -10.39
C LYS A 251 27.92 -18.68 -9.31
N GLU A 252 28.91 -18.14 -8.58
CA GLU A 252 29.62 -18.89 -7.54
C GLU A 252 28.73 -19.01 -6.30
N ASN A 253 28.08 -17.92 -5.91
CA ASN A 253 27.20 -17.88 -4.75
C ASN A 253 25.71 -18.10 -5.07
N ASN A 254 25.37 -18.29 -6.35
CA ASN A 254 24.02 -18.53 -6.85
C ASN A 254 23.03 -17.44 -6.36
N MET A 255 23.44 -16.18 -6.43
CA MET A 255 22.69 -15.06 -5.90
C MET A 255 22.73 -13.84 -6.82
N ARG A 256 21.68 -13.02 -6.74
CA ARG A 256 21.60 -11.73 -7.43
C ARG A 256 22.53 -10.73 -6.74
N ILE A 257 23.14 -9.82 -7.50
CA ILE A 257 24.04 -8.79 -7.00
C ILE A 257 23.74 -7.44 -7.67
N ASN A 258 23.93 -6.34 -6.92
CA ASN A 258 23.63 -4.98 -7.40
C ASN A 258 24.57 -4.49 -8.50
#